data_AF-A0A0F9E5V0-F1
#
_entry.id   AF-A0A0F9E5V0-F1
#
_cell.length_a   1.000
_cell.length_b   1.000
_cell.length_c   1.000
_cell.angle_alpha   90.00
_cell.angle_beta   90.00
_cell.angle_gamma   90.00
#
_symmetry.space_group_name_H-M   'P 1'
#
loop_
_entity.id
_entity.type
_entity.pdbx_description
1 polymer ?
#
loop_
_entity_poly.entity_id
_entity_poly.type
_entity_poly.pdbx_seq_one_letter_code
_entity_poly.pdbx_strand_id
1 'polypeptide(L)'
;PYIKKSELMVRCRGFETMAQDADHEGLFITLTCPSKYHRAFSISGDANPKWNGATVLEAQDYLKAVWARIRASLDRQSIRVYGLRVAEPHHDGTPHWHLLLFVEKESSQALKDTFTRYAFEEEGDEKGAAESRLKIVDIDPTKGSATGYIAKYIAKNINGEDLEQGIYGENPILAAQKVTAWAAVWGIRQFQQIGGAPVSVYRELRRLKPNEDNAPLFEEARASADKSDWAGYQHAMGGINTTLTDRPISMVYWTEVDTTTGEIAPNQYGDLKAPSVYGLEYNGTLFNTRPHLWKISKANEVF
;
A
#
# COMPACT_ATOMS: atom_id res chain seq x y z
N PRO A 1 0.80 14.72 -6.86
CA PRO A 1 1.76 14.37 -5.78
C PRO A 1 1.23 14.66 -4.37
N TYR A 2 0.85 15.91 -4.09
CA TYR A 2 0.33 16.36 -2.79
C TYR A 2 -0.84 15.52 -2.25
N ILE A 3 -1.93 15.37 -3.03
CA ILE A 3 -3.12 14.60 -2.60
C ILE A 3 -2.77 13.16 -2.19
N LYS A 4 -1.90 12.48 -2.96
CA LYS A 4 -1.46 11.11 -2.68
C LYS A 4 -0.72 11.03 -1.33
N LYS A 5 0.16 12.00 -1.07
CA LYS A 5 0.92 12.09 0.19
C LYS A 5 -0.02 12.34 1.37
N SER A 6 -0.90 13.33 1.27
CA SER A 6 -1.87 13.64 2.33
C SER A 6 -2.77 12.45 2.66
N GLU A 7 -3.29 11.74 1.65
CA GLU A 7 -4.12 10.53 1.87
C GLU A 7 -3.33 9.41 2.58
N LEU A 8 -2.07 9.17 2.19
CA LEU A 8 -1.23 8.17 2.86
C LEU A 8 -0.96 8.53 4.32
N MET A 9 -0.71 9.81 4.61
CA MET A 9 -0.52 10.30 5.98
C MET A 9 -1.79 10.16 6.82
N VAL A 10 -2.95 10.51 6.26
CA VAL A 10 -4.26 10.31 6.90
C VAL A 10 -4.49 8.85 7.26
N ARG A 11 -4.16 7.93 6.34
CA ARG A 11 -4.29 6.49 6.57
C ARG A 11 -3.37 5.97 7.66
N CYS A 12 -2.09 6.35 7.63
CA CYS A 12 -1.14 5.96 8.67
C CYS A 12 -1.58 6.49 10.03
N ARG A 13 -2.03 7.75 10.09
CA ARG A 13 -2.50 8.35 11.33
C ARG A 13 -3.75 7.66 11.87
N GLY A 14 -4.72 7.34 11.02
CA GLY A 14 -5.90 6.61 11.45
C GLY A 14 -5.58 5.22 11.96
N PHE A 15 -4.66 4.49 11.32
CA PHE A 15 -4.20 3.20 11.86
C PHE A 15 -3.48 3.32 13.18
N GLU A 16 -2.67 4.36 13.36
CA GLU A 16 -2.01 4.65 14.64
C GLU A 16 -3.04 4.94 15.75
N THR A 17 -4.06 5.76 15.47
CA THR A 17 -5.16 6.02 16.42
C THR A 17 -5.88 4.72 16.79
N MET A 18 -6.26 3.91 15.79
CA MET A 18 -6.91 2.62 16.06
C MET A 18 -6.02 1.67 16.87
N ALA A 19 -4.70 1.68 16.63
CA ALA A 19 -3.77 0.87 17.41
C ALA A 19 -3.67 1.34 18.85
N GLN A 20 -3.67 2.65 19.10
CA GLN A 20 -3.69 3.21 20.45
C GLN A 20 -4.98 2.84 21.19
N ASP A 21 -6.13 2.96 20.52
CA ASP A 21 -7.44 2.65 21.11
C ASP A 21 -7.59 1.16 21.44
N ALA A 22 -7.01 0.29 20.61
CA ALA A 22 -7.02 -1.16 20.79
C ALA A 22 -5.82 -1.70 21.59
N ASP A 23 -4.95 -0.82 22.11
CA ASP A 23 -3.72 -1.18 22.81
C ASP A 23 -2.81 -2.15 22.04
N HIS A 24 -2.73 -1.97 20.71
CA HIS A 24 -1.88 -2.73 19.81
C HIS A 24 -0.46 -2.16 19.73
N GLU A 25 0.50 -3.04 19.44
CA GLU A 25 1.90 -2.68 19.22
C GLU A 25 2.18 -2.28 17.77
N GLY A 26 2.98 -1.22 17.61
CA GLY A 26 3.47 -0.77 16.31
C GLY A 26 4.90 -1.22 16.06
N LEU A 27 5.17 -1.80 14.89
CA LEU A 27 6.49 -2.20 14.43
C LEU A 27 6.86 -1.48 13.15
N PHE A 28 8.10 -0.99 13.09
CA PHE A 28 8.71 -0.52 11.85
C PHE A 28 9.73 -1.54 11.35
N ILE A 29 9.43 -2.16 10.21
CA ILE A 29 10.19 -3.28 9.66
C ILE A 29 10.83 -2.85 8.34
N THR A 30 12.13 -3.13 8.18
CA THR A 30 12.84 -3.03 6.90
C THR A 30 13.22 -4.42 6.46
N LEU A 31 12.79 -4.82 5.26
CA LEU A 31 13.06 -6.11 4.64
C LEU A 31 13.86 -5.91 3.34
N THR A 32 15.01 -6.57 3.25
CA THR A 32 15.99 -6.43 2.17
C THR A 32 16.21 -7.76 1.44
N CYS A 33 16.69 -7.71 0.20
CA CYS A 33 17.08 -8.91 -0.55
C CYS A 33 18.44 -9.47 -0.08
N PRO A 34 18.74 -10.76 -0.31
CA PRO A 34 20.08 -11.31 -0.21
C PRO A 34 21.10 -10.60 -1.10
N SER A 35 22.39 -10.68 -0.76
CA SER A 35 23.48 -10.01 -1.49
C SER A 35 23.49 -10.34 -2.98
N LYS A 36 23.13 -11.57 -3.38
CA LYS A 36 23.12 -11.97 -4.79
C LYS A 36 22.15 -11.20 -5.69
N TYR A 37 21.17 -10.50 -5.13
CA TYR A 37 20.26 -9.62 -5.89
C TYR A 37 20.83 -8.22 -6.10
N HIS A 38 21.87 -7.84 -5.35
CA HIS A 38 22.47 -6.51 -5.40
C HIS A 38 23.66 -6.46 -6.36
N ARG A 39 23.58 -5.59 -7.35
CA ARG A 39 24.63 -5.44 -8.38
C ARG A 39 25.90 -4.79 -7.85
N ALA A 40 25.78 -3.89 -6.87
CA ALA A 40 26.91 -3.07 -6.42
C ALA A 40 26.90 -2.87 -4.91
N PHE A 41 28.08 -2.80 -4.30
CA PHE A 41 28.22 -2.48 -2.88
C PHE A 41 27.77 -1.05 -2.58
N SER A 42 27.08 -0.85 -1.45
CA SER A 42 26.46 0.42 -1.08
C SER A 42 27.43 1.55 -0.76
N ILE A 43 28.63 1.22 -0.29
CA ILE A 43 29.63 2.20 0.12
C ILE A 43 30.57 2.54 -1.05
N SER A 44 31.18 1.54 -1.68
CA SER A 44 32.17 1.78 -2.73
C SER A 44 31.58 1.93 -4.13
N GLY A 45 30.36 1.41 -4.37
CA GLY A 45 29.79 1.32 -5.71
C GLY A 45 30.43 0.26 -6.60
N ASP A 46 31.42 -0.49 -6.10
CA ASP A 46 32.07 -1.56 -6.85
C ASP A 46 31.08 -2.69 -7.15
N ALA A 47 31.34 -3.41 -8.26
CA ALA A 47 30.57 -4.58 -8.64
C ALA A 47 30.60 -5.64 -7.54
N ASN A 48 29.43 -6.13 -7.15
CA ASN A 48 29.31 -7.21 -6.20
C ASN A 48 29.60 -8.55 -6.90
N PRO A 49 30.64 -9.30 -6.52
CA PRO A 49 30.97 -10.58 -7.15
C PRO A 49 29.92 -11.68 -6.89
N LYS A 50 29.04 -11.49 -5.89
CA LYS A 50 27.94 -12.41 -5.62
C LYS A 50 26.70 -12.17 -6.49
N TRP A 51 26.63 -11.04 -7.20
CA TRP A 51 25.46 -10.71 -7.99
C TRP A 51 25.24 -11.77 -9.07
N ASN A 52 24.05 -12.37 -9.08
CA ASN A 52 23.72 -13.48 -9.96
C ASN A 52 23.08 -13.05 -11.30
N GLY A 53 23.09 -11.75 -11.60
CA GLY A 53 22.43 -11.19 -12.77
C GLY A 53 20.93 -10.91 -12.58
N ALA A 54 20.39 -11.08 -11.37
CA ALA A 54 18.98 -10.82 -11.10
C ALA A 54 18.57 -9.40 -11.48
N THR A 55 17.41 -9.31 -12.12
CA THR A 55 16.71 -8.09 -12.45
C THR A 55 15.98 -7.51 -11.24
N VAL A 56 15.58 -6.24 -11.34
CA VAL A 56 14.75 -5.56 -10.32
C VAL A 56 13.43 -6.31 -10.09
N LEU A 57 12.84 -6.90 -11.14
CA LEU A 57 11.60 -7.67 -11.03
C LEU A 57 11.81 -8.98 -10.27
N GLU A 58 12.89 -9.71 -10.54
CA GLU A 58 13.21 -10.96 -9.82
C GLU A 58 13.49 -10.69 -8.34
N ALA A 59 14.18 -9.60 -8.02
CA ALA A 59 14.37 -9.17 -6.62
C ALA A 59 13.04 -8.77 -5.96
N GLN A 60 12.14 -8.09 -6.68
CA GLN A 60 10.80 -7.77 -6.18
C GLN A 60 9.94 -9.03 -6.00
N ASP A 61 10.08 -10.02 -6.88
CA ASP A 61 9.40 -11.32 -6.81
C ASP A 61 9.86 -12.11 -5.59
N TYR A 62 11.16 -12.08 -5.27
CA TYR A 62 11.70 -12.62 -4.02
C TYR A 62 11.01 -12.00 -2.79
N LEU A 63 10.93 -10.66 -2.70
CA LEU A 63 10.27 -9.98 -1.57
C LEU A 63 8.78 -10.32 -1.49
N LYS A 64 8.09 -10.41 -2.63
CA LYS A 64 6.69 -10.86 -2.68
C LYS A 64 6.53 -12.29 -2.19
N ALA A 65 7.45 -13.20 -2.54
CA ALA A 65 7.43 -14.59 -2.09
C ALA A 65 7.68 -14.71 -0.57
N VAL A 66 8.65 -13.97 -0.03
CA VAL A 66 8.87 -13.86 1.43
C VAL A 66 7.61 -13.36 2.12
N TRP A 67 7.00 -12.28 1.62
CA TRP A 67 5.77 -11.72 2.20
C TRP A 67 4.56 -12.65 2.09
N ALA A 68 4.43 -13.41 0.99
CA ALA A 68 3.38 -14.40 0.84
C ALA A 68 3.50 -15.51 1.90
N ARG A 69 4.72 -16.00 2.16
CA ARG A 69 5.00 -16.99 3.21
C ARG A 69 4.72 -16.44 4.61
N ILE A 70 5.16 -15.21 4.90
CA ILE A 70 4.87 -14.52 6.16
C ILE A 70 3.35 -14.44 6.37
N ARG A 71 2.60 -13.90 5.41
CA ARG A 71 1.13 -13.78 5.53
C ARG A 71 0.45 -15.13 5.75
N ALA A 72 0.82 -16.15 4.98
CA ALA A 72 0.25 -17.48 5.12
C ALA A 72 0.55 -18.08 6.52
N SER A 73 1.73 -17.81 7.07
CA SER A 73 2.11 -18.26 8.42
C SER A 73 1.36 -17.52 9.52
N LEU A 74 1.18 -16.21 9.39
CA LEU A 74 0.40 -15.42 10.34
C LEU A 74 -1.07 -15.83 10.33
N ASP A 75 -1.64 -16.08 9.15
CA ASP A 75 -3.03 -16.52 9.01
C ASP A 75 -3.28 -17.88 9.70
N ARG A 76 -2.36 -18.85 9.57
CA ARG A 76 -2.42 -20.12 10.31
C ARG A 76 -2.30 -19.97 11.83
N GLN A 77 -1.68 -18.89 12.29
CA GLN A 77 -1.56 -18.54 13.71
C GLN A 77 -2.73 -17.65 14.18
N SER A 78 -3.69 -17.34 13.29
CA SER A 78 -4.76 -16.37 13.54
C SER A 78 -4.27 -14.97 13.89
N ILE A 79 -3.04 -14.61 13.49
CA ILE A 79 -2.46 -13.29 13.73
C ILE A 79 -2.85 -12.35 12.60
N ARG A 80 -3.56 -11.27 12.94
CA ARG A 80 -3.92 -10.21 12.01
C ARG A 80 -2.99 -9.02 12.18
N VAL A 81 -2.56 -8.47 11.05
CA VAL A 81 -1.73 -7.26 10.99
C VAL A 81 -2.34 -6.25 10.04
N TYR A 82 -2.12 -4.97 10.32
CA TYR A 82 -2.58 -3.87 9.47
C TYR A 82 -1.57 -2.73 9.44
N GLY A 83 -1.64 -1.90 8.41
CA GLY A 83 -0.74 -0.76 8.25
C GLY A 83 -0.38 -0.47 6.79
N LEU A 84 0.89 -0.16 6.54
CA LEU A 84 1.38 0.31 5.25
C LEU A 84 2.74 -0.29 4.90
N ARG A 85 2.90 -0.74 3.65
CA ARG A 85 4.20 -1.06 3.05
C ARG A 85 4.58 -0.04 1.99
N VAL A 86 5.83 0.40 2.02
CA VAL A 86 6.52 1.23 1.03
C VAL A 86 7.62 0.40 0.39
N ALA A 87 7.70 0.37 -0.94
CA ALA A 87 8.81 -0.22 -1.69
C ALA A 87 9.68 0.89 -2.26
N GLU A 88 10.99 0.80 -2.02
CA GLU A 88 12.00 1.77 -2.47
C GLU A 88 13.16 1.05 -3.16
N PRO A 89 13.85 1.69 -4.11
CA PRO A 89 15.12 1.20 -4.62
C PRO A 89 16.25 1.50 -3.65
N HIS A 90 17.18 0.56 -3.51
CA HIS A 90 18.54 0.87 -3.08
C HIS A 90 19.29 1.68 -4.14
N HIS A 91 20.51 2.12 -3.82
CA HIS A 91 21.38 2.87 -4.75
C HIS A 91 21.65 2.13 -6.06
N ASP A 92 21.62 0.79 -6.05
CA ASP A 92 21.80 -0.07 -7.22
C ASP A 92 20.49 -0.44 -7.94
N GLY A 93 19.36 0.09 -7.48
CA GLY A 93 18.03 -0.17 -8.03
C GLY A 93 17.30 -1.38 -7.46
N THR A 94 17.95 -2.18 -6.61
CA THR A 94 17.34 -3.37 -5.98
C THR A 94 16.24 -2.94 -5.01
N PRO A 95 15.03 -3.52 -5.06
CA PRO A 95 13.95 -3.16 -4.16
C PRO A 95 14.26 -3.56 -2.71
N HIS A 96 13.78 -2.75 -1.78
CA HIS A 96 13.61 -3.10 -0.37
C HIS A 96 12.30 -2.52 0.15
N TRP A 97 11.78 -3.10 1.21
CA TRP A 97 10.48 -2.72 1.76
C TRP A 97 10.60 -2.15 3.16
N HIS A 98 9.91 -1.04 3.39
CA HIS A 98 9.61 -0.51 4.70
C HIS A 98 8.15 -0.78 5.04
N LEU A 99 7.89 -1.40 6.18
CA LEU A 99 6.56 -1.72 6.66
C LEU A 99 6.33 -1.03 8.01
N LEU A 100 5.24 -0.27 8.09
CA LEU A 100 4.63 0.13 9.35
C LEU A 100 3.48 -0.85 9.59
N LEU A 101 3.62 -1.73 10.59
CA LEU A 101 2.60 -2.72 10.94
C LEU A 101 2.14 -2.53 12.38
N PHE A 102 0.87 -2.78 12.62
CA PHE A 102 0.26 -2.86 13.93
C PHE A 102 -0.29 -4.26 14.16
N VAL A 103 -0.20 -4.74 15.40
CA VAL A 103 -0.57 -6.09 15.82
C VAL A 103 -0.96 -6.11 17.29
N GLU A 104 -1.81 -7.06 17.70
CA GLU A 104 -2.06 -7.34 19.12
C GLU A 104 -0.74 -7.56 19.88
N LYS A 105 -0.63 -7.02 21.10
CA LYS A 105 0.60 -7.05 21.92
C LYS A 105 1.12 -8.46 22.12
N GLU A 106 0.23 -9.38 22.46
CA GLU A 106 0.53 -10.79 22.72
C GLU A 106 1.07 -11.50 21.46
N SER A 107 0.72 -10.99 20.28
CA SER A 107 1.13 -11.53 18.98
C SER A 107 2.40 -10.86 18.41
N SER A 108 2.89 -9.79 19.04
CA SER A 108 4.04 -9.02 18.55
C SER A 108 5.30 -9.87 18.40
N GLN A 109 5.64 -10.68 19.40
CA GLN A 109 6.81 -11.56 19.32
C GLN A 109 6.66 -12.61 18.21
N ALA A 110 5.50 -13.24 18.09
CA ALA A 110 5.23 -14.21 17.03
C ALA A 110 5.32 -13.60 15.62
N LEU A 111 4.92 -12.33 15.47
CA LEU A 111 5.12 -11.57 14.24
C LEU A 111 6.61 -11.38 13.92
N LYS A 112 7.42 -10.96 14.90
CA LYS A 112 8.89 -10.79 14.77
C LYS A 112 9.58 -12.10 14.40
N ASP A 113 9.20 -13.19 15.06
CA ASP A 113 9.76 -14.52 14.81
C ASP A 113 9.39 -15.02 13.41
N THR A 114 8.14 -14.78 12.99
CA THR A 114 7.67 -15.11 11.64
C THR A 114 8.46 -14.34 10.57
N PHE A 115 8.64 -13.03 10.75
CA PHE A 115 9.47 -12.22 9.84
C PHE A 115 10.91 -12.74 9.77
N THR A 116 11.52 -12.99 10.93
CA THR A 116 12.89 -13.50 11.03
C THR A 116 13.04 -14.82 10.30
N ARG A 117 12.17 -15.79 10.57
CA ARG A 117 12.20 -17.10 9.90
C ARG A 117 12.25 -16.98 8.38
N TYR A 118 11.31 -16.26 7.77
CA TYR A 118 11.20 -16.21 6.31
C TYR A 118 12.18 -15.25 5.65
N ALA A 119 12.65 -14.21 6.35
CA ALA A 119 13.66 -13.29 5.84
C ALA A 119 15.05 -13.96 5.72
N PHE A 120 15.35 -14.90 6.61
CA PHE A 120 16.63 -15.62 6.66
C PHE A 120 16.58 -17.04 6.05
N GLU A 121 15.45 -17.46 5.49
CA GLU A 121 15.32 -18.80 4.88
C GLU A 121 16.24 -18.97 3.66
N GLU A 122 16.46 -17.91 2.89
CA GLU A 122 17.36 -17.90 1.73
C GLU A 122 18.66 -17.17 2.08
N GLU A 123 19.79 -17.88 2.03
CA GLU A 123 21.11 -17.31 2.33
C GLU A 123 21.16 -16.59 3.70
N GLY A 124 20.50 -17.14 4.73
CA GLY A 124 20.44 -16.50 6.05
C GLY A 124 21.79 -16.34 6.75
N ASP A 125 22.73 -17.24 6.47
CA ASP A 125 24.07 -17.24 7.08
C ASP A 125 25.11 -16.45 6.28
N GLU A 126 24.71 -15.71 5.23
CA GLU A 126 25.66 -14.91 4.48
C GLU A 126 26.23 -13.77 5.34
N LYS A 127 27.52 -13.45 5.11
CA LYS A 127 28.18 -12.33 5.81
C LYS A 127 27.39 -11.02 5.62
N GLY A 128 26.96 -10.40 6.72
CA GLY A 128 26.20 -9.16 6.72
C GLY A 128 24.68 -9.34 6.75
N ALA A 129 24.18 -10.58 6.68
CA ALA A 129 22.74 -10.86 6.68
C ALA A 129 22.06 -10.41 7.98
N ALA A 130 22.65 -10.78 9.13
CA ALA A 130 22.08 -10.47 10.45
C ALA A 130 21.87 -8.96 10.64
N GLU A 131 22.73 -8.13 10.04
CA GLU A 131 22.70 -6.68 10.16
C GLU A 131 21.80 -6.01 9.11
N SER A 132 21.72 -6.56 7.90
CA SER A 132 21.15 -5.86 6.73
C SER A 132 19.86 -6.48 6.19
N ARG A 133 19.60 -7.77 6.46
CA ARG A 133 18.49 -8.51 5.83
C ARG A 133 17.14 -8.07 6.38
N LEU A 134 17.05 -7.95 7.68
CA LEU A 134 15.82 -7.64 8.40
C LEU A 134 16.16 -6.74 9.58
N LYS A 135 15.53 -5.57 9.62
CA LYS A 135 15.55 -4.69 10.79
C LYS A 135 14.14 -4.50 11.29
N ILE A 136 13.89 -4.87 12.55
CA ILE A 136 12.62 -4.63 13.22
C ILE A 136 12.86 -3.63 14.34
N VAL A 137 12.06 -2.57 14.37
CA VAL A 137 12.11 -1.55 15.43
C VAL A 137 10.73 -1.46 16.07
N ASP A 138 10.68 -1.68 17.38
CA ASP A 138 9.51 -1.39 18.19
C ASP A 138 9.26 0.13 18.22
N ILE A 139 8.04 0.53 17.89
CA ILE A 139 7.67 1.94 17.89
C ILE A 139 7.34 2.33 19.33
N ASP A 140 8.15 3.23 19.87
CA ASP A 140 7.95 3.84 21.18
C ASP A 140 7.12 5.13 21.03
N PRO A 141 5.83 5.14 21.48
CA PRO A 141 4.96 6.31 21.35
C PRO A 141 5.49 7.55 22.07
N THR A 142 6.39 7.37 23.06
CA THR A 142 6.99 8.49 23.82
C THR A 142 8.11 9.19 23.05
N LYS A 143 8.73 8.51 22.07
CA LYS A 143 9.84 9.03 21.27
C LYS A 143 9.39 9.58 19.92
N GLY A 144 8.18 9.26 19.48
CA GLY A 144 7.61 9.76 18.25
C GLY A 144 6.37 8.98 17.82
N SER A 145 5.60 9.56 16.90
CA SER A 145 4.43 8.89 16.34
C SER A 145 4.84 7.74 15.41
N ALA A 146 4.03 6.69 15.37
CA ALA A 146 4.19 5.59 14.42
C ALA A 146 4.15 6.09 12.96
N THR A 147 3.28 7.07 12.71
CA THR A 147 3.20 7.80 11.45
C THR A 147 4.52 8.49 11.10
N GLY A 148 5.23 9.06 12.09
CA GLY A 148 6.53 9.70 11.91
C GLY A 148 7.61 8.76 11.37
N TYR A 149 7.61 7.48 11.79
CA TYR A 149 8.57 6.49 11.29
C TYR A 149 8.46 6.27 9.78
N ILE A 150 7.23 6.26 9.23
CA ILE A 150 7.01 6.03 7.80
C ILE A 150 6.92 7.32 6.96
N ALA A 151 6.70 8.48 7.61
CA ALA A 151 6.54 9.78 6.94
C ALA A 151 7.74 10.13 6.04
N LYS A 152 8.96 9.88 6.51
CA LYS A 152 10.19 10.11 5.72
C LYS A 152 10.17 9.34 4.40
N TYR A 153 9.73 8.09 4.42
CA TYR A 153 9.67 7.21 3.25
C TYR A 153 8.55 7.62 2.29
N ILE A 154 7.39 8.04 2.82
CA ILE A 154 6.32 8.63 2.00
C ILE A 154 6.81 9.90 1.29
N ALA A 155 7.47 10.82 2.01
CA ALA A 155 7.99 12.06 1.44
C ALA A 155 9.05 11.81 0.36
N LYS A 156 10.01 10.92 0.64
CA LYS A 156 11.05 10.48 -0.30
C LYS A 156 10.50 9.92 -1.61
N ASN A 157 9.34 9.28 -1.59
CA ASN A 157 8.78 8.58 -2.75
C ASN A 157 7.81 9.41 -3.59
N ILE A 158 7.42 10.61 -3.13
CA ILE A 158 6.34 11.38 -3.77
C ILE A 158 6.78 12.76 -4.23
N ASN A 159 7.39 13.57 -3.37
CA ASN A 159 7.73 14.96 -3.73
C ASN A 159 9.11 15.43 -3.22
N GLY A 160 9.64 14.84 -2.14
CA GLY A 160 10.93 15.24 -1.58
C GLY A 160 10.97 16.62 -0.92
N GLU A 161 9.89 17.42 -1.00
CA GLU A 161 9.83 18.82 -0.53
C GLU A 161 10.05 19.00 0.98
N ASP A 162 9.77 17.97 1.79
CA ASP A 162 9.91 18.03 3.25
C ASP A 162 11.28 17.50 3.74
N LEU A 163 12.24 17.29 2.83
CA LEU A 163 13.57 16.77 3.17
C LEU A 163 14.60 17.86 2.93
N GLU A 164 15.42 18.13 3.93
CA GLU A 164 16.49 19.14 3.83
C GLU A 164 17.64 18.69 2.91
N GLN A 165 17.94 17.37 2.88
CA GLN A 165 18.97 16.77 2.02
C GLN A 165 18.59 15.34 1.62
N GLY A 166 18.97 14.91 0.42
CA GLY A 166 18.88 13.51 -0.02
C GLY A 166 19.84 12.60 0.75
N ILE A 167 19.62 11.28 0.69
CA ILE A 167 20.42 10.28 1.43
C ILE A 167 21.92 10.38 1.07
N TYR A 168 22.23 10.82 -0.15
CA TYR A 168 23.58 10.97 -0.69
C TYR A 168 23.98 12.44 -0.92
N GLY A 169 23.34 13.39 -0.22
CA GLY A 169 23.52 14.83 -0.45
C GLY A 169 22.90 15.34 -1.75
N GLU A 170 22.13 14.49 -2.45
CA GLU A 170 21.44 14.83 -3.68
C GLU A 170 20.17 15.67 -3.42
N ASN A 171 19.68 16.35 -4.47
CA ASN A 171 18.43 17.10 -4.40
C ASN A 171 17.24 16.14 -4.12
N PRO A 172 16.52 16.32 -3.01
CA PRO A 172 15.41 15.44 -2.61
C PRO A 172 14.27 15.32 -3.63
N ILE A 173 14.00 16.38 -4.38
CA ILE A 173 12.95 16.38 -5.42
C ILE A 173 13.37 15.45 -6.56
N LEU A 174 14.64 15.54 -6.98
CA LEU A 174 15.18 14.68 -8.02
C LEU A 174 15.21 13.21 -7.57
N ALA A 175 15.56 12.96 -6.31
CA ALA A 175 15.51 11.62 -5.73
C ALA A 175 14.08 11.03 -5.79
N ALA A 176 13.06 11.82 -5.40
CA ALA A 176 11.66 11.40 -5.48
C ALA A 176 11.20 11.11 -6.92
N GLN A 177 11.66 11.90 -7.89
CA GLN A 177 11.41 11.66 -9.32
C GLN A 177 12.06 10.36 -9.81
N LYS A 178 13.33 10.10 -9.42
CA LYS A 178 14.03 8.85 -9.76
C LYS A 178 13.30 7.63 -9.21
N VAL A 179 12.83 7.69 -7.96
CA VAL A 179 12.08 6.58 -7.35
C VAL A 179 10.73 6.38 -8.04
N THR A 180 10.04 7.46 -8.41
CA THR A 180 8.78 7.38 -9.18
C THR A 180 9.01 6.78 -10.56
N ALA A 181 10.07 7.20 -11.25
CA ALA A 181 10.44 6.66 -12.56
C ALA A 181 10.82 5.17 -12.45
N TRP A 182 11.63 4.79 -11.46
CA TRP A 182 11.97 3.40 -11.16
C TRP A 182 10.70 2.55 -10.96
N ALA A 183 9.78 3.00 -10.12
CA ALA A 183 8.54 2.28 -9.87
C ALA A 183 7.67 2.14 -11.12
N ALA A 184 7.60 3.17 -11.97
CA ALA A 184 6.85 3.15 -13.22
C ALA A 184 7.48 2.21 -14.26
N VAL A 185 8.79 2.29 -14.46
CA VAL A 185 9.56 1.46 -15.41
C VAL A 185 9.39 -0.03 -15.08
N TRP A 186 9.45 -0.38 -13.79
CA TRP A 186 9.37 -1.76 -13.34
C TRP A 186 7.95 -2.19 -12.94
N GLY A 187 6.93 -1.34 -13.07
CA GLY A 187 5.56 -1.67 -12.66
C GLY A 187 5.43 -2.01 -11.16
N ILE A 188 6.28 -1.44 -10.30
CA ILE A 188 6.30 -1.72 -8.86
C ILE A 188 5.31 -0.81 -8.14
N ARG A 189 4.32 -1.42 -7.48
CA ARG A 189 3.43 -0.68 -6.57
C ARG A 189 4.23 -0.19 -5.37
N GLN A 190 4.57 1.10 -5.30
CA GLN A 190 5.32 1.68 -4.18
C GLN A 190 4.57 1.54 -2.84
N PHE A 191 3.30 1.95 -2.79
CA PHE A 191 2.53 1.99 -1.55
C PHE A 191 1.42 0.94 -1.54
N GLN A 192 1.40 0.12 -0.50
CA GLN A 192 0.41 -0.94 -0.30
C GLN A 192 -0.14 -0.87 1.11
N GLN A 193 -1.44 -0.62 1.24
CA GLN A 193 -2.12 -0.82 2.52
C GLN A 193 -2.17 -2.32 2.85
N ILE A 194 -1.99 -2.64 4.12
CA ILE A 194 -2.11 -3.98 4.67
C ILE A 194 -3.27 -3.97 5.66
N GLY A 195 -4.18 -4.94 5.55
CA GLY A 195 -5.38 -5.03 6.37
C GLY A 195 -6.36 -3.86 6.21
N GLY A 196 -7.41 -3.86 7.04
CA GLY A 196 -8.40 -2.80 7.09
C GLY A 196 -9.35 -2.71 5.90
N ALA A 197 -10.21 -1.69 5.89
CA ALA A 197 -11.19 -1.48 4.84
C ALA A 197 -10.54 -0.97 3.55
N PRO A 198 -11.12 -1.29 2.38
CA PRO A 198 -10.53 -0.92 1.10
C PRO A 198 -10.44 0.59 0.91
N VAL A 199 -9.28 1.07 0.42
CA VAL A 199 -9.10 2.48 0.02
C VAL A 199 -10.04 2.86 -1.14
N SER A 200 -10.42 1.91 -2.00
CA SER A 200 -11.32 2.18 -3.12
C SER A 200 -12.70 2.63 -2.63
N VAL A 201 -13.27 1.94 -1.65
CA VAL A 201 -14.57 2.31 -1.06
C VAL A 201 -14.48 3.69 -0.42
N TYR A 202 -13.43 3.94 0.38
CA TYR A 202 -13.14 5.26 0.96
C TYR A 202 -13.12 6.38 -0.09
N ARG A 203 -12.46 6.16 -1.23
CA ARG A 203 -12.36 7.17 -2.29
C ARG A 203 -13.68 7.40 -3.02
N GLU A 204 -14.48 6.35 -3.21
CA GLU A 204 -15.79 6.48 -3.86
C GLU A 204 -16.81 7.15 -2.92
N LEU A 205 -16.76 6.89 -1.60
CA LEU A 205 -17.58 7.58 -0.60
C LEU A 205 -17.34 9.11 -0.63
N ARG A 206 -16.09 9.54 -0.81
CA ARG A 206 -15.71 10.96 -0.95
C ARG A 206 -16.27 11.65 -2.21
N ARG A 207 -16.83 10.90 -3.15
CA ARG A 207 -17.49 11.47 -4.34
C ARG A 207 -18.96 11.82 -4.08
N LEU A 208 -19.53 11.30 -3.00
CA LEU A 208 -20.94 11.51 -2.65
C LEU A 208 -21.11 12.76 -1.79
N LYS A 209 -22.19 13.49 -2.05
CA LYS A 209 -22.65 14.57 -1.19
C LYS A 209 -23.41 13.99 0.01
N PRO A 210 -23.48 14.72 1.15
CA PRO A 210 -24.36 14.36 2.24
C PRO A 210 -25.80 14.20 1.75
N ASN A 211 -26.52 13.20 2.27
CA ASN A 211 -27.93 12.99 2.00
C ASN A 211 -28.63 12.54 3.29
N GLU A 212 -29.73 13.20 3.65
CA GLU A 212 -30.52 12.91 4.86
C GLU A 212 -31.21 11.54 4.80
N ASP A 213 -31.46 11.03 3.58
CA ASP A 213 -32.05 9.71 3.37
C ASP A 213 -31.04 8.56 3.51
N ASN A 214 -29.74 8.86 3.64
CA ASN A 214 -28.73 7.83 3.80
C ASN A 214 -28.93 7.08 5.12
N ALA A 215 -28.79 5.76 5.07
CA ALA A 215 -28.78 4.96 6.28
C ALA A 215 -27.64 5.42 7.22
N PRO A 216 -27.84 5.39 8.56
CA PRO A 216 -26.89 5.98 9.51
C PRO A 216 -25.44 5.51 9.34
N LEU A 217 -25.19 4.20 9.21
CA LEU A 217 -23.84 3.65 9.03
C LEU A 217 -23.20 4.08 7.70
N PHE A 218 -24.00 4.13 6.62
CA PHE A 218 -23.50 4.56 5.32
C PHE A 218 -23.10 6.03 5.34
N GLU A 219 -23.93 6.88 5.97
CA GLU A 219 -23.61 8.30 6.14
C GLU A 219 -22.42 8.51 7.07
N GLU A 220 -22.28 7.71 8.14
CA GLU A 220 -21.11 7.72 9.01
C GLU A 220 -19.83 7.42 8.22
N ALA A 221 -19.82 6.33 7.44
CA ALA A 221 -18.69 5.99 6.59
C ALA A 221 -18.37 7.10 5.57
N ARG A 222 -19.39 7.67 4.92
CA ARG A 222 -19.25 8.79 3.98
C ARG A 222 -18.69 10.03 4.65
N ALA A 223 -19.24 10.42 5.80
CA ALA A 223 -18.84 11.60 6.55
C ALA A 223 -17.41 11.48 7.09
N SER A 224 -17.02 10.32 7.62
CA SER A 224 -15.63 10.06 8.01
C SER A 224 -14.70 10.14 6.81
N ALA A 225 -15.10 9.57 5.66
CA ALA A 225 -14.28 9.63 4.45
C ALA A 225 -14.06 11.07 3.95
N ASP A 226 -15.13 11.87 3.95
CA ASP A 226 -15.14 13.29 3.53
C ASP A 226 -14.28 14.17 4.46
N LYS A 227 -14.38 13.96 5.78
CA LYS A 227 -13.58 14.66 6.81
C LYS A 227 -12.12 14.20 6.88
N SER A 228 -11.73 13.23 6.05
CA SER A 228 -10.41 12.60 6.12
C SER A 228 -10.12 11.91 7.46
N ASP A 229 -11.16 11.40 8.11
CA ASP A 229 -11.08 10.58 9.31
C ASP A 229 -10.99 9.10 8.90
N TRP A 230 -9.76 8.61 8.80
CA TRP A 230 -9.52 7.22 8.43
C TRP A 230 -9.94 6.25 9.54
N ALA A 231 -9.76 6.58 10.82
CA ALA A 231 -10.15 5.71 11.92
C ALA A 231 -11.67 5.53 11.98
N GLY A 232 -12.44 6.62 11.93
CA GLY A 232 -13.90 6.57 11.87
C GLY A 232 -14.42 5.80 10.67
N TYR A 233 -13.80 5.99 9.48
CA TYR A 233 -14.15 5.19 8.30
C TYR A 233 -13.93 3.69 8.54
N GLN A 234 -12.81 3.32 9.17
CA GLN A 234 -12.51 1.93 9.46
C GLN A 234 -13.50 1.33 10.45
N HIS A 235 -13.89 2.07 11.49
CA HIS A 235 -14.92 1.66 12.45
C HIS A 235 -16.29 1.46 11.78
N ALA A 236 -16.74 2.43 10.97
CA ALA A 236 -17.98 2.32 10.21
C ALA A 236 -17.97 1.11 9.24
N MET A 237 -16.80 0.71 8.75
CA MET A 237 -16.61 -0.46 7.89
C MET A 237 -16.43 -1.79 8.63
N GLY A 238 -16.81 -1.84 9.93
CA GLY A 238 -16.75 -3.03 10.79
C GLY A 238 -15.46 -3.18 11.60
N GLY A 239 -14.48 -2.29 11.40
CA GLY A 239 -13.17 -2.33 12.06
C GLY A 239 -12.10 -3.08 11.26
N ILE A 240 -10.99 -3.37 11.95
CA ILE A 240 -9.78 -3.90 11.32
C ILE A 240 -9.85 -5.41 11.05
N ASN A 241 -10.61 -6.14 11.88
CA ASN A 241 -10.71 -7.59 11.87
C ASN A 241 -11.83 -8.11 10.95
N THR A 242 -12.66 -7.23 10.37
CA THR A 242 -13.71 -7.60 9.42
C THR A 242 -13.10 -8.09 8.11
N THR A 243 -13.55 -9.28 7.68
CA THR A 243 -13.19 -9.84 6.38
C THR A 243 -13.76 -8.97 5.25
N LEU A 244 -13.26 -9.11 4.03
CA LEU A 244 -13.74 -8.30 2.91
C LEU A 244 -15.24 -8.54 2.60
N THR A 245 -15.71 -9.79 2.76
CA THR A 245 -17.09 -10.18 2.46
C THR A 245 -18.09 -9.68 3.49
N ASP A 246 -17.64 -9.49 4.73
CA ASP A 246 -18.49 -9.07 5.84
C ASP A 246 -18.51 -7.55 6.03
N ARG A 247 -17.84 -6.78 5.15
CA ARG A 247 -17.86 -5.32 5.21
C ARG A 247 -19.21 -4.81 4.75
N PRO A 248 -19.76 -3.78 5.42
CA PRO A 248 -21.10 -3.28 5.12
C PRO A 248 -21.20 -2.65 3.73
N ILE A 249 -20.13 -2.00 3.25
CA ILE A 249 -20.11 -1.28 1.98
C ILE A 249 -19.15 -1.96 1.02
N SER A 250 -19.63 -2.25 -0.19
CA SER A 250 -18.86 -2.95 -1.22
C SER A 250 -18.70 -2.10 -2.49
N MET A 251 -17.72 -2.46 -3.33
CA MET A 251 -17.52 -1.82 -4.64
C MET A 251 -18.43 -2.46 -5.68
N VAL A 252 -19.09 -1.64 -6.49
CA VAL A 252 -19.89 -2.08 -7.63
C VAL A 252 -19.14 -1.77 -8.91
N TYR A 253 -19.07 -2.75 -9.79
CA TYR A 253 -18.49 -2.63 -11.11
C TYR A 253 -19.55 -2.77 -12.19
N TRP A 254 -19.38 -2.04 -13.29
CA TRP A 254 -20.21 -2.11 -14.48
C TRP A 254 -19.35 -2.54 -15.68
N THR A 255 -19.86 -3.54 -16.40
CA THR A 255 -19.29 -4.01 -17.66
C THR A 255 -20.08 -3.38 -18.81
N GLU A 256 -19.37 -2.68 -19.68
CA GLU A 256 -19.97 -2.13 -20.90
C GLU A 256 -20.23 -3.26 -21.90
N VAL A 257 -21.50 -3.45 -22.23
CA VAL A 257 -21.96 -4.47 -23.18
C VAL A 257 -22.70 -3.77 -24.31
N ASP A 258 -22.49 -4.28 -25.53
CA ASP A 258 -23.31 -3.93 -26.67
C ASP A 258 -24.74 -4.44 -26.41
N THR A 259 -25.71 -3.52 -26.39
CA THR A 259 -27.09 -3.83 -26.03
C THR A 259 -27.85 -4.63 -27.10
N THR A 260 -27.29 -4.76 -28.31
CA THR A 260 -27.86 -5.51 -29.43
C THR A 260 -27.32 -6.94 -29.46
N THR A 261 -26.02 -7.12 -29.23
CA THR A 261 -25.35 -8.43 -29.32
C THR A 261 -25.15 -9.11 -27.96
N GLY A 262 -25.15 -8.32 -26.87
CA GLY A 262 -24.80 -8.79 -25.53
C GLY A 262 -23.29 -8.99 -25.31
N GLU A 263 -22.46 -8.68 -26.31
CA GLU A 263 -21.01 -8.86 -26.22
C GLU A 263 -20.34 -7.71 -25.47
N ILE A 264 -19.26 -8.02 -24.75
CA ILE A 264 -18.45 -7.01 -24.07
C ILE A 264 -17.67 -6.23 -25.13
N ALA A 265 -17.78 -4.89 -25.09
CA ALA A 265 -17.08 -4.05 -26.04
C ALA A 265 -15.56 -4.23 -25.93
N PRO A 266 -14.83 -4.31 -27.05
CA PRO A 266 -13.38 -4.28 -27.02
C PRO A 266 -12.86 -2.89 -26.62
N ASN A 267 -11.71 -2.86 -25.98
CA ASN A 267 -10.96 -1.64 -25.68
C ASN A 267 -10.23 -1.14 -26.96
N GLN A 268 -9.51 -0.02 -26.85
CA GLN A 268 -8.76 0.58 -27.97
C GLN A 268 -7.64 -0.29 -28.56
N TYR A 269 -7.30 -1.40 -27.91
CA TYR A 269 -6.28 -2.36 -28.33
C TYR A 269 -6.87 -3.68 -28.85
N GLY A 270 -8.21 -3.82 -28.86
CA GLY A 270 -8.91 -5.02 -29.33
C GLY A 270 -9.19 -6.07 -28.27
N ASP A 271 -8.72 -5.89 -27.02
CA ASP A 271 -9.04 -6.80 -25.91
C ASP A 271 -10.40 -6.48 -25.30
N LEU A 272 -11.07 -7.46 -24.70
CA LEU A 272 -12.33 -7.22 -23.97
C LEU A 272 -12.12 -6.14 -22.88
N LYS A 273 -13.02 -5.16 -22.83
CA LYS A 273 -12.95 -4.09 -21.85
C LYS A 273 -13.17 -4.64 -20.44
N ALA A 274 -12.22 -4.36 -19.55
CA ALA A 274 -12.34 -4.72 -18.14
C ALA A 274 -13.52 -3.98 -17.48
N PRO A 275 -14.19 -4.57 -16.47
CA PRO A 275 -15.22 -3.90 -15.70
C PRO A 275 -14.72 -2.58 -15.13
N SER A 276 -15.54 -1.54 -15.27
CA SER A 276 -15.28 -0.21 -14.74
C SER A 276 -15.98 -0.02 -13.41
N VAL A 277 -15.47 0.85 -12.53
CA VAL A 277 -16.17 1.16 -11.28
C VAL A 277 -17.47 1.90 -11.60
N TYR A 278 -18.59 1.40 -11.07
CA TYR A 278 -19.90 2.07 -11.10
C TYR A 278 -20.11 2.91 -9.84
N GLY A 279 -19.85 2.30 -8.68
CA GLY A 279 -19.94 2.98 -7.40
C GLY A 279 -19.95 2.02 -6.22
N LEU A 280 -20.92 2.20 -5.32
CA LEU A 280 -20.98 1.50 -4.04
C LEU A 280 -22.29 0.74 -3.87
N GLU A 281 -22.27 -0.30 -3.06
CA GLU A 281 -23.46 -1.03 -2.62
C GLU A 281 -23.47 -1.11 -1.09
N TYR A 282 -24.66 -0.93 -0.51
CA TYR A 282 -24.93 -1.07 0.91
C TYR A 282 -26.36 -1.57 1.10
N ASN A 283 -26.53 -2.72 1.76
CA ASN A 283 -27.83 -3.37 2.02
C ASN A 283 -28.71 -3.48 0.76
N GLY A 284 -28.12 -3.87 -0.38
CA GLY A 284 -28.83 -4.01 -1.66
C GLY A 284 -29.16 -2.69 -2.37
N THR A 285 -28.83 -1.54 -1.78
CA THR A 285 -28.98 -0.23 -2.41
C THR A 285 -27.70 0.14 -3.15
N LEU A 286 -27.83 0.55 -4.42
CA LEU A 286 -26.72 0.99 -5.25
C LEU A 286 -26.56 2.51 -5.23
N PHE A 287 -25.34 2.97 -5.01
CA PHE A 287 -24.96 4.39 -5.02
C PHE A 287 -24.05 4.65 -6.22
N ASN A 288 -24.54 5.41 -7.19
CA ASN A 288 -23.74 5.83 -8.34
C ASN A 288 -22.78 6.95 -7.93
N THR A 289 -21.47 6.67 -7.93
CA THR A 289 -20.42 7.63 -7.60
C THR A 289 -19.74 8.22 -8.84
N ARG A 290 -20.13 7.74 -10.04
CA ARG A 290 -19.56 8.09 -11.34
C ARG A 290 -20.66 8.36 -12.37
N PRO A 291 -21.47 9.41 -12.19
CA PRO A 291 -22.61 9.71 -13.06
C PRO A 291 -22.22 10.16 -14.47
N HIS A 292 -20.94 10.49 -14.70
CA HIS A 292 -20.47 11.00 -15.98
C HIS A 292 -19.70 9.93 -16.76
N LEU A 293 -20.14 9.70 -18.00
CA LEU A 293 -19.41 8.92 -18.99
C LEU A 293 -18.62 9.86 -19.90
N TRP A 294 -17.35 9.56 -20.09
CA TRP A 294 -16.46 10.33 -20.95
C TRP A 294 -16.17 9.51 -22.22
N LYS A 295 -16.43 10.10 -23.39
CA LYS A 295 -16.05 9.55 -24.68
C LYS A 295 -14.94 10.40 -25.26
N ILE A 296 -13.82 9.76 -25.61
CA ILE A 296 -12.73 10.41 -26.33
C ILE A 296 -13.06 10.29 -27.82
N SER A 297 -13.18 11.42 -28.51
CA SER A 297 -13.30 11.49 -29.97
C SER A 297 -12.14 12.28 -30.57
N LYS A 298 -11.89 12.10 -31.87
CA LYS A 298 -10.98 12.99 -32.61
C LYS A 298 -11.62 14.38 -32.67
N ALA A 299 -10.81 15.42 -32.46
CA ALA A 299 -11.29 16.80 -32.34
C ALA A 299 -12.11 17.33 -33.55
N ASN A 300 -12.04 16.66 -34.70
CA ASN A 300 -12.68 17.09 -35.95
C ASN A 300 -13.89 16.24 -36.36
N GLU A 301 -14.29 15.25 -35.56
CA GLU A 301 -15.55 14.52 -35.78
C GLU A 301 -16.64 15.21 -34.96
N VAL A 302 -17.41 16.08 -35.62
CA VAL A 302 -18.62 16.69 -35.07
C VAL A 302 -19.73 15.63 -35.12
N PHE A 303 -20.36 15.37 -33.97
CA PHE A 303 -21.50 14.47 -33.83
C PHE A 303 -22.79 15.11 -34.35
#